data_AF-A0A966CAE8-F1
#
_entry.id   AF-A0A966CAE8-F1
#
_cell.length_a   1.000
_cell.length_b   1.000
_cell.length_c   1.000
_cell.angle_alpha   90.00
_cell.angle_beta   90.00
_cell.angle_gamma   90.00
#
_symmetry.space_group_name_H-M   'P 1'
#
loop_
_entity.id
_entity.type
_entity.pdbx_description
1 polymer ?
#
loop_
_entity_poly.entity_id
_entity_poly.type
_entity_poly.pdbx_seq_one_letter_code
_entity_poly.pdbx_strand_id
1 'polypeptide(L)'
;MANNTELEKIITYVQKLEKRITKLESEKAVIINGNLANKSPKSLEISLTQLIDFYNDVSHILDAYAVTVSLSEESYRKQTEGKIILNQVNKGNYWVILLENDEGKNYYLLPNGNIQLKIYRLKTINYLFLLRGEENNKEEEFTLVKPAMLEILPSGNEWQIKQKGELFLGKKTAIKKIVLGLQNLTNNEDKIPASLEQLLTVLEKLNQGNSQLAKDIKFLDNRLKKLEPAYVEYLNLYYENPVKFAESEGGFTKLKLTKDTVKNFLENKINNINLEANSQGEYILKKVNNEEFLFLDPQIIFDKMTLKLANYTKLFIADNEIPVAVSANNILIKKPAKLRKNGDIWLLIESGEISF
;
A
#
# COMPACT_ATOMS: atom_id res chain seq x y z
N MET A 1 -20.46 11.95 -7.50
CA MET A 1 -20.40 10.51 -7.17
C MET A 1 -21.18 9.70 -8.21
N ALA A 2 -20.83 9.75 -9.50
CA ALA A 2 -21.63 9.11 -10.57
C ALA A 2 -20.85 8.12 -11.47
N ASN A 3 -19.52 8.05 -11.38
CA ASN A 3 -18.71 7.23 -12.31
C ASN A 3 -18.42 5.80 -11.83
N ASN A 4 -18.71 5.46 -10.57
CA ASN A 4 -18.37 4.13 -10.03
C ASN A 4 -19.38 3.05 -10.46
N THR A 5 -20.62 3.44 -10.73
CA THR A 5 -21.73 2.54 -11.08
C THR A 5 -21.70 2.05 -12.53
N GLU A 6 -21.09 2.79 -13.46
CA GLU A 6 -20.89 2.29 -14.84
C GLU A 6 -19.76 1.27 -14.91
N LEU A 7 -18.68 1.48 -14.14
CA LEU A 7 -17.53 0.56 -14.10
C LEU A 7 -17.94 -0.81 -13.54
N GLU A 8 -18.74 -0.82 -12.47
CA GLU A 8 -19.27 -2.06 -11.88
C GLU A 8 -20.17 -2.83 -12.85
N LYS A 9 -20.97 -2.13 -13.66
CA LYS A 9 -21.80 -2.75 -14.71
C LYS A 9 -20.96 -3.41 -15.79
N ILE A 10 -19.87 -2.77 -16.20
CA ILE A 10 -18.94 -3.31 -17.20
C ILE A 10 -18.23 -4.55 -16.65
N ILE A 11 -17.70 -4.49 -15.42
CA ILE A 11 -17.03 -5.64 -14.77
C ILE A 11 -17.97 -6.85 -14.66
N THR A 12 -19.21 -6.62 -14.23
CA THR A 12 -20.21 -7.69 -14.10
C THR A 12 -20.56 -8.31 -15.46
N TYR A 13 -20.58 -7.50 -16.53
CA TYR A 13 -20.84 -7.98 -17.88
C TYR A 13 -19.69 -8.83 -18.43
N VAL A 14 -18.44 -8.41 -18.21
CA VAL A 14 -17.24 -9.16 -18.62
C VAL A 14 -17.18 -10.53 -17.93
N GLN A 15 -17.42 -10.60 -16.62
CA GLN A 15 -17.47 -11.86 -15.87
C GLN A 15 -18.56 -12.82 -16.39
N LYS A 16 -19.68 -12.28 -16.88
CA LYS A 16 -20.77 -13.07 -17.47
C LYS A 16 -20.38 -13.65 -18.84
N LEU A 17 -19.60 -12.91 -19.63
CA LEU A 17 -19.06 -13.38 -20.90
C LEU A 17 -18.03 -14.49 -20.71
N GLU A 18 -17.11 -14.35 -19.74
CA GLU A 18 -16.11 -15.37 -19.40
C GLU A 18 -16.75 -16.71 -19.00
N LYS A 19 -17.79 -16.66 -18.16
CA LYS A 19 -18.57 -17.87 -17.78
C LYS A 19 -19.26 -18.53 -18.98
N ARG A 20 -19.65 -17.74 -19.98
CA ARG A 20 -20.32 -18.24 -21.18
C ARG A 20 -19.32 -18.87 -22.15
N ILE A 21 -18.13 -18.29 -22.28
CA ILE A 21 -17.01 -18.83 -23.08
C ILE A 21 -16.57 -20.17 -22.49
N THR A 22 -16.29 -20.23 -21.18
CA THR A 22 -15.90 -21.49 -20.51
C THR A 22 -16.96 -22.59 -20.64
N LYS A 23 -18.25 -22.24 -20.57
CA LYS A 23 -19.33 -23.21 -20.82
C LYS A 23 -19.32 -23.72 -22.26
N LEU A 24 -19.17 -22.83 -23.24
CA LEU A 24 -19.13 -23.20 -24.67
C LEU A 24 -17.86 -24.00 -25.04
N GLU A 25 -16.74 -23.75 -24.38
CA GLU A 25 -15.51 -24.54 -24.50
C GLU A 25 -15.69 -25.94 -23.89
N SER A 26 -16.40 -26.05 -22.77
CA SER A 26 -16.69 -27.35 -22.13
C SER A 26 -17.68 -28.20 -22.93
N GLU A 27 -18.66 -27.59 -23.62
CA GLU A 27 -19.65 -28.30 -24.45
C GLU A 27 -19.08 -28.78 -25.80
N LYS A 28 -17.95 -28.21 -26.25
CA LYS A 28 -17.23 -28.66 -27.46
C LYS A 28 -16.08 -29.63 -27.18
N ALA A 29 -15.81 -29.96 -25.92
CA ALA A 29 -14.77 -30.92 -25.55
C ALA A 29 -15.29 -32.36 -25.76
N VAL A 30 -15.12 -32.87 -26.98
CA VAL A 30 -15.17 -34.30 -27.26
C VAL A 30 -14.11 -34.99 -26.39
N ILE A 31 -14.56 -35.90 -25.52
CA ILE A 31 -13.69 -36.75 -24.70
C ILE A 31 -12.89 -37.65 -25.64
N ILE A 32 -11.63 -37.33 -25.87
CA ILE A 32 -10.66 -38.27 -26.46
C ILE A 32 -9.73 -38.69 -25.33
N ASN A 33 -10.08 -39.81 -24.69
CA ASN A 33 -9.09 -40.62 -23.97
C ASN A 33 -8.12 -41.17 -25.03
N GLY A 34 -6.93 -40.56 -25.12
CA GLY A 34 -5.91 -40.92 -26.09
C GLY A 34 -4.53 -40.89 -25.47
N ASN A 35 -3.85 -42.03 -25.56
CA ASN A 35 -2.45 -42.31 -25.27
C ASN A 35 -1.48 -41.10 -25.32
N LEU A 36 -0.51 -41.09 -24.40
CA LEU A 36 0.69 -40.25 -24.43
C LEU A 36 1.46 -40.47 -25.75
N ALA A 37 1.05 -39.77 -26.80
CA ALA A 37 1.91 -39.53 -27.94
C ALA A 37 2.93 -38.48 -27.51
N ASN A 38 4.22 -38.81 -27.60
CA ASN A 38 5.35 -37.92 -27.35
C ASN A 38 5.16 -36.62 -28.13
N LYS A 39 4.63 -35.58 -27.47
CA LYS A 39 4.54 -34.24 -28.05
C LYS A 39 5.87 -33.57 -27.78
N SER A 40 6.73 -33.54 -28.80
CA SER A 40 7.85 -32.60 -28.82
C SER A 40 7.31 -31.16 -28.81
N PRO A 41 8.05 -30.21 -28.20
CA PRO A 41 7.64 -28.81 -28.19
C PRO A 41 7.57 -28.28 -29.62
N LYS A 42 6.51 -27.51 -29.91
CA LYS A 42 6.40 -26.83 -31.21
C LYS A 42 7.44 -25.73 -31.27
N SER A 43 8.04 -25.59 -32.45
CA SER A 43 9.00 -24.53 -32.71
C SER A 43 8.33 -23.16 -32.64
N LEU A 44 9.03 -22.19 -32.08
CA LEU A 44 8.59 -20.80 -31.96
C LEU A 44 9.68 -19.87 -32.51
N GLU A 45 9.33 -19.13 -33.56
CA GLU A 45 10.23 -18.20 -34.27
C GLU A 45 10.20 -16.82 -33.61
N ILE A 46 10.80 -16.70 -32.42
CA ILE A 46 10.96 -15.42 -31.72
C ILE A 46 12.36 -15.30 -31.12
N SER A 47 12.80 -14.07 -30.92
CA SER A 47 14.06 -13.82 -30.20
C SER A 47 13.95 -14.19 -28.71
N LEU A 48 15.08 -14.51 -28.09
CA LEU A 48 15.16 -14.82 -26.66
C LEU A 48 14.61 -13.67 -25.79
N THR A 49 14.85 -12.42 -26.19
CA THR A 49 14.34 -11.24 -25.50
C THR A 49 12.80 -11.19 -25.56
N GLN A 50 12.22 -11.42 -26.74
CA GLN A 50 10.77 -11.49 -26.89
C GLN A 50 10.16 -12.62 -26.07
N LEU A 51 10.83 -13.77 -25.97
CA LEU A 51 10.37 -14.86 -25.12
C LEU A 51 10.26 -14.43 -23.64
N ILE A 52 11.29 -13.73 -23.14
CA ILE A 52 11.31 -13.22 -21.76
C ILE A 52 10.20 -12.19 -21.54
N ASP A 53 9.99 -11.29 -22.50
CA ASP A 53 8.94 -10.27 -22.42
C ASP A 53 7.54 -10.91 -22.42
N PHE A 54 7.28 -11.84 -23.35
CA PHE A 54 6.01 -12.57 -23.40
C PHE A 54 5.76 -13.37 -22.12
N TYR A 55 6.78 -14.03 -21.57
CA TYR A 55 6.65 -14.75 -20.33
C TYR A 55 6.27 -13.83 -19.16
N ASN A 56 6.94 -12.69 -19.03
CA ASN A 56 6.77 -11.77 -17.91
C ASN A 56 5.51 -10.90 -17.99
N ASP A 57 4.93 -10.74 -19.18
CA ASP A 57 3.72 -9.95 -19.39
C ASP A 57 2.47 -10.83 -19.56
N VAL A 58 2.57 -11.93 -20.32
CA VAL A 58 1.42 -12.75 -20.72
C VAL A 58 1.79 -14.23 -20.86
N SER A 59 2.29 -14.85 -19.77
CA SER A 59 2.83 -16.23 -19.80
C SER A 59 1.90 -17.31 -20.39
N HIS A 60 0.58 -17.16 -20.25
CA HIS A 60 -0.40 -18.17 -20.68
C HIS A 60 -0.42 -18.42 -22.19
N ILE A 61 0.01 -17.45 -23.03
CA ILE A 61 0.05 -17.64 -24.49
C ILE A 61 1.08 -18.69 -24.91
N LEU A 62 2.09 -18.92 -24.06
CA LEU A 62 3.17 -19.85 -24.33
C LEU A 62 2.76 -21.31 -24.11
N ASP A 63 1.63 -21.58 -23.45
CA ASP A 63 1.15 -22.95 -23.16
C ASP A 63 0.96 -23.79 -24.43
N ALA A 64 0.52 -23.16 -25.53
CA ALA A 64 0.34 -23.83 -26.83
C ALA A 64 1.66 -24.33 -27.46
N TYR A 65 2.80 -23.80 -27.01
CA TYR A 65 4.14 -24.10 -27.51
C TYR A 65 5.00 -24.82 -26.47
N ALA A 66 4.54 -24.87 -25.21
CA ALA A 66 5.27 -25.44 -24.11
C ALA A 66 5.04 -26.95 -23.96
N VAL A 67 6.09 -27.67 -23.56
CA VAL A 67 5.98 -29.02 -23.02
C VAL A 67 6.16 -28.97 -21.51
N THR A 68 5.20 -29.53 -20.79
CA THR A 68 5.25 -29.58 -19.33
C THR A 68 6.22 -30.67 -18.87
N VAL A 69 7.16 -30.28 -18.00
CA VAL A 69 8.22 -31.16 -17.50
C VAL A 69 8.40 -31.06 -15.98
N SER A 70 9.01 -32.09 -15.41
CA SER A 70 9.49 -32.11 -14.03
C SER A 70 10.84 -32.81 -13.92
N LEU A 71 11.53 -32.59 -12.81
CA LEU A 71 12.76 -33.33 -12.50
C LEU A 71 12.49 -34.84 -12.50
N SER A 72 13.43 -35.62 -13.03
CA SER A 72 13.39 -37.08 -12.93
C SER A 72 13.53 -37.54 -11.47
N GLU A 73 13.05 -38.75 -11.14
CA GLU A 73 13.17 -39.29 -9.77
C GLU A 73 14.63 -39.35 -9.31
N GLU A 74 15.54 -39.65 -10.22
CA GLU A 74 16.98 -39.71 -9.98
C GLU A 74 17.54 -38.33 -9.63
N SER A 75 17.20 -37.31 -10.42
CA SER A 75 17.59 -35.90 -10.18
C SER A 75 16.95 -35.32 -8.91
N TYR A 76 15.84 -35.90 -8.46
CA TYR A 76 15.16 -35.50 -7.22
C TYR A 76 15.79 -36.12 -5.97
N ARG A 77 16.20 -37.41 -6.04
CA ARG A 77 16.63 -38.20 -4.87
C ARG A 77 18.15 -38.22 -4.65
N LYS A 78 18.98 -38.06 -5.69
CA LYS A 78 20.43 -38.17 -5.59
C LYS A 78 21.10 -36.90 -6.14
N GLN A 79 22.02 -36.32 -5.37
CA GLN A 79 23.03 -35.35 -5.84
C GLN A 79 24.06 -36.04 -6.75
N THR A 80 23.63 -36.82 -7.72
CA THR A 80 24.52 -37.60 -8.57
C THR A 80 25.14 -36.70 -9.63
N GLU A 81 26.42 -36.39 -9.44
CA GLU A 81 27.38 -36.06 -10.51
C GLU A 81 27.00 -34.87 -11.42
N GLY A 82 26.27 -33.90 -10.88
CA GLY A 82 26.06 -32.60 -11.54
C GLY A 82 25.14 -32.60 -12.77
N LYS A 83 24.52 -33.73 -13.13
CA LYS A 83 23.60 -33.80 -14.28
C LYS A 83 22.14 -33.78 -13.82
N ILE A 84 21.46 -32.67 -14.07
CA ILE A 84 20.04 -32.48 -13.76
C ILE A 84 19.20 -32.82 -14.99
N ILE A 85 18.34 -33.83 -14.88
CA ILE A 85 17.50 -34.37 -15.96
C ILE A 85 16.02 -34.06 -15.70
N LEU A 86 15.31 -33.69 -16.77
CA LEU A 86 13.90 -33.33 -16.80
C LEU A 86 13.15 -34.27 -17.75
N ASN A 87 12.00 -34.77 -17.30
CA ASN A 87 11.15 -35.69 -18.04
C ASN A 87 9.77 -35.04 -18.30
N GLN A 88 9.16 -35.38 -19.44
CA GLN A 88 7.81 -34.94 -19.78
C GLN A 88 6.78 -35.52 -18.79
N VAL A 89 5.89 -34.66 -18.29
CA VAL A 89 4.82 -35.04 -17.37
C VAL A 89 3.55 -34.27 -17.65
N ASN A 90 2.39 -34.84 -17.28
CA ASN A 90 1.09 -34.18 -17.45
C ASN A 90 0.91 -32.97 -16.51
N LYS A 91 1.55 -32.99 -15.34
CA LYS A 91 1.48 -31.92 -14.33
C LYS A 91 2.88 -31.66 -13.79
N GLY A 92 3.53 -30.65 -14.35
CA GLY A 92 4.90 -30.28 -14.06
C GLY A 92 5.02 -28.81 -13.69
N ASN A 93 6.03 -28.50 -12.91
CA ASN A 93 6.31 -27.14 -12.42
C ASN A 93 7.03 -26.28 -13.46
N TYR A 94 7.48 -26.86 -14.57
CA TYR A 94 8.29 -26.18 -15.57
C TYR A 94 7.81 -26.47 -16.98
N TRP A 95 8.18 -25.57 -17.89
CA TRP A 95 7.90 -25.63 -19.31
C TRP A 95 9.19 -25.65 -20.10
N VAL A 96 9.25 -26.54 -21.09
CA VAL A 96 10.28 -26.53 -22.13
C VAL A 96 9.70 -25.88 -23.38
N ILE A 97 10.39 -24.86 -23.89
CA ILE A 97 10.06 -24.18 -25.13
C ILE A 97 11.22 -24.36 -26.11
N LEU A 98 10.89 -24.68 -27.35
CA LEU A 98 11.83 -24.75 -28.45
C LEU A 98 11.79 -23.43 -29.22
N LEU A 99 12.92 -22.72 -29.24
CA LEU A 99 13.11 -21.59 -30.14
C LEU A 99 13.91 -22.03 -31.36
N GLU A 100 13.47 -21.59 -32.54
CA GLU A 100 14.18 -21.77 -33.80
C GLU A 100 14.54 -20.40 -34.35
N ASN A 101 15.84 -20.15 -34.38
CA ASN A 101 16.43 -18.87 -34.72
C ASN A 101 17.52 -19.12 -35.77
N ASP A 102 18.12 -18.05 -36.30
CA ASP A 102 19.25 -18.14 -37.24
C ASP A 102 20.46 -18.91 -36.67
N GLU A 103 20.58 -19.02 -35.34
CA GLU A 103 21.61 -19.77 -34.62
C GLU A 103 21.29 -21.27 -34.42
N GLY A 104 20.11 -21.72 -34.87
CA GLY A 104 19.63 -23.10 -34.77
C GLY A 104 18.55 -23.34 -33.72
N LYS A 105 18.33 -24.61 -33.41
CA LYS A 105 17.26 -25.08 -32.49
C LYS A 105 17.76 -25.13 -31.05
N ASN A 106 17.18 -24.29 -30.20
CA ASN A 106 17.58 -24.19 -28.79
C ASN A 106 16.39 -24.45 -27.86
N TYR A 107 16.65 -25.24 -26.81
CA TYR A 107 15.64 -25.58 -25.81
C TYR A 107 15.82 -24.73 -24.56
N TYR A 108 14.73 -24.12 -24.10
CA TYR A 108 14.71 -23.25 -22.93
C TYR A 108 13.72 -23.75 -21.88
N LEU A 109 14.13 -23.67 -20.62
CA LEU A 109 13.32 -23.99 -19.46
C LEU A 109 12.80 -22.71 -18.80
N LEU A 110 11.50 -22.72 -18.54
CA LEU A 110 10.76 -21.65 -17.86
C LEU A 110 9.96 -22.25 -16.70
N PRO A 111 9.70 -21.52 -15.60
CA PRO A 111 8.67 -21.94 -14.66
C PRO A 111 7.31 -21.98 -15.34
N ASN A 112 6.45 -22.93 -14.98
CA ASN A 112 5.14 -23.07 -15.60
C ASN A 112 4.28 -21.83 -15.28
N GLY A 113 3.92 -21.05 -16.31
CA GLY A 113 3.18 -19.79 -16.19
C GLY A 113 1.70 -19.97 -15.83
N ASN A 114 1.15 -21.17 -16.00
CA ASN A 114 -0.24 -21.50 -15.68
C ASN A 114 -0.42 -21.97 -14.23
N ILE A 115 0.67 -22.09 -13.46
CA ILE A 115 0.64 -22.53 -12.07
C ILE A 115 1.22 -21.42 -11.19
N GLN A 116 0.55 -21.13 -10.08
CA GLN A 116 1.09 -20.24 -9.05
C GLN A 116 2.26 -20.95 -8.33
N LEU A 117 3.45 -20.75 -8.88
CA LEU A 117 4.66 -21.44 -8.44
C LEU A 117 5.17 -20.84 -7.13
N LYS A 118 5.04 -21.60 -6.04
CA LYS A 118 5.54 -21.19 -4.73
C LYS A 118 7.04 -21.45 -4.64
N ILE A 119 7.84 -20.53 -5.17
CA ILE A 119 9.31 -20.65 -5.27
C ILE A 119 9.93 -21.07 -3.93
N TYR A 120 9.52 -20.44 -2.83
CA TYR A 120 10.01 -20.73 -1.47
C TYR A 120 9.77 -22.18 -1.00
N ARG A 121 8.83 -22.91 -1.60
CA ARG A 121 8.55 -24.32 -1.29
C ARG A 121 9.34 -25.29 -2.16
N LEU A 122 9.87 -24.82 -3.29
CA LEU A 122 10.58 -25.65 -4.26
C LEU A 122 12.05 -25.70 -3.92
N LYS A 123 12.42 -26.61 -3.02
CA LYS A 123 13.83 -26.88 -2.67
C LYS A 123 14.72 -27.15 -3.90
N THR A 124 14.12 -27.64 -4.97
CA THR A 124 14.80 -28.03 -6.21
C THR A 124 14.97 -26.89 -7.22
N ILE A 125 14.38 -25.71 -6.99
CA ILE A 125 14.44 -24.60 -7.96
C ILE A 125 15.86 -24.07 -8.14
N ASN A 126 16.68 -24.10 -7.08
CA ASN A 126 18.09 -23.69 -7.09
C ASN A 126 18.97 -24.57 -7.99
N TYR A 127 18.48 -25.75 -8.40
CA TYR A 127 19.15 -26.60 -9.38
C TYR A 127 18.97 -26.09 -10.80
N LEU A 128 17.88 -25.37 -11.05
CA LEU A 128 17.45 -24.96 -12.39
C LEU A 128 17.67 -23.46 -12.62
N PHE A 129 17.51 -22.65 -11.58
CA PHE A 129 17.59 -21.19 -11.63
C PHE A 129 18.45 -20.64 -10.49
N LEU A 130 19.17 -19.56 -10.79
CA LEU A 130 19.77 -18.68 -9.79
C LEU A 130 18.69 -17.71 -9.31
N LEU A 131 18.48 -17.66 -8.00
CA LEU A 131 17.55 -16.72 -7.39
C LEU A 131 18.29 -15.45 -6.98
N ARG A 132 17.77 -14.29 -7.36
CA ARG A 132 18.26 -12.96 -6.93
C ARG A 132 17.13 -12.16 -6.29
N GLY A 133 17.45 -11.23 -5.38
CA GLY A 133 16.47 -10.37 -4.69
C GLY A 133 16.34 -10.65 -3.19
N GLU A 134 15.40 -9.98 -2.53
CA GLU A 134 15.17 -10.16 -1.09
C GLU A 134 14.31 -11.42 -0.84
N GLU A 135 14.82 -12.36 -0.03
CA GLU A 135 14.08 -13.52 0.49
C GLU A 135 13.07 -13.12 1.58
N ASN A 136 12.37 -12.00 1.42
CA ASN A 136 11.31 -11.62 2.34
C ASN A 136 10.12 -12.56 2.12
N ASN A 137 10.08 -13.59 2.99
CA ASN A 137 9.32 -14.86 3.02
C ASN A 137 7.79 -14.85 2.78
N LYS A 138 7.20 -13.81 2.19
CA LYS A 138 5.74 -13.72 1.98
C LYS A 138 5.31 -13.31 0.56
N GLU A 139 6.19 -12.77 -0.26
CA GLU A 139 5.81 -12.39 -1.63
C GLU A 139 6.08 -13.55 -2.60
N GLU A 140 4.99 -14.09 -3.17
CA GLU A 140 5.04 -15.22 -4.13
C GLU A 140 5.36 -14.76 -5.57
N GLU A 141 5.66 -13.48 -5.78
CA GLU A 141 5.91 -12.89 -7.09
C GLU A 141 7.38 -12.98 -7.50
N PHE A 142 7.62 -13.37 -8.74
CA PHE A 142 8.93 -13.40 -9.36
C PHE A 142 8.89 -12.89 -10.79
N THR A 143 10.06 -12.59 -11.33
CA THR A 143 10.23 -12.20 -12.73
C THR A 143 11.36 -13.03 -13.33
N LEU A 144 11.12 -13.55 -14.52
CA LEU A 144 12.14 -14.25 -15.29
C LEU A 144 13.14 -13.24 -15.82
N VAL A 145 14.40 -13.36 -15.40
CA VAL A 145 15.50 -12.55 -15.93
C VAL A 145 16.14 -13.27 -17.09
N LYS A 146 16.38 -14.59 -16.92
CA LYS A 146 17.00 -15.43 -17.94
C LYS A 146 16.41 -16.85 -17.90
N PRO A 147 15.98 -17.43 -19.03
CA PRO A 147 15.58 -18.82 -19.06
C PRO A 147 16.77 -19.77 -18.88
N ALA A 148 16.52 -20.97 -18.35
CA ALA A 148 17.56 -22.00 -18.30
C ALA A 148 17.74 -22.61 -19.70
N MET A 149 18.97 -22.94 -20.08
CA MET A 149 19.25 -23.59 -21.37
C MET A 149 19.34 -25.10 -21.17
N LEU A 150 18.68 -25.83 -22.07
CA LEU A 150 18.59 -27.28 -22.06
C LEU A 150 19.27 -27.90 -23.29
N GLU A 151 19.67 -29.14 -23.13
CA GLU A 151 20.10 -30.04 -24.20
C GLU A 151 19.21 -31.27 -24.19
N ILE A 152 18.74 -31.69 -25.37
CA ILE A 152 17.93 -32.90 -25.50
C ILE A 152 18.83 -34.13 -25.48
N LEU A 153 18.49 -35.13 -24.66
CA LEU A 153 19.24 -36.38 -24.60
C LEU A 153 18.92 -37.25 -25.83
N PRO A 154 19.79 -38.23 -26.18
CA PRO A 154 19.58 -39.13 -27.32
C PRO A 154 18.26 -39.92 -27.27
N SER A 155 17.66 -40.05 -26.09
CA SER A 155 16.34 -40.66 -25.89
C SER A 155 15.19 -39.86 -26.50
N GLY A 156 15.40 -38.58 -26.82
CA GLY A 156 14.43 -37.70 -27.47
C GLY A 156 13.29 -37.20 -26.58
N ASN A 157 13.20 -37.70 -25.34
CA ASN A 157 12.10 -37.41 -24.40
C ASN A 157 12.58 -36.83 -23.06
N GLU A 158 13.88 -36.63 -22.92
CA GLU A 158 14.51 -36.16 -21.69
C GLU A 158 15.44 -34.99 -22.02
N TRP A 159 15.49 -34.03 -21.10
CA TRP A 159 16.33 -32.84 -21.25
C TRP A 159 17.28 -32.70 -20.08
N GLN A 160 18.51 -32.32 -20.38
CA GLN A 160 19.53 -32.03 -19.39
C GLN A 160 19.78 -30.52 -19.32
N ILE A 161 19.96 -29.98 -18.11
CA ILE A 161 20.38 -28.57 -17.92
C ILE A 161 21.81 -28.39 -18.45
N LYS A 162 21.96 -27.49 -19.43
CA LYS A 162 23.25 -27.00 -19.93
C LYS A 162 23.67 -25.73 -19.20
N GLN A 163 22.74 -24.81 -18.97
CA GLN A 163 22.98 -23.57 -18.23
C GLN A 163 21.78 -23.24 -17.35
N LYS A 164 22.04 -22.83 -16.10
CA LYS A 164 20.99 -22.36 -15.19
C LYS A 164 20.39 -21.05 -15.68
N GLY A 165 19.09 -20.90 -15.47
CA GLY A 165 18.38 -19.64 -15.67
C GLY A 165 18.57 -18.70 -14.48
N GLU A 166 17.90 -17.57 -14.52
CA GLU A 166 17.90 -16.56 -13.46
C GLU A 166 16.49 -16.04 -13.21
N LEU A 167 16.09 -16.05 -11.94
CA LEU A 167 14.81 -15.52 -11.46
C LEU A 167 15.09 -14.42 -10.43
N PHE A 168 14.29 -13.35 -10.50
CA PHE A 168 14.32 -12.29 -9.50
C PHE A 168 13.05 -12.32 -8.64
N LEU A 169 13.22 -12.40 -7.32
CA LEU A 169 12.16 -12.44 -6.32
C LEU A 169 11.70 -11.02 -5.94
N GLY A 170 10.38 -10.78 -5.90
CA GLY A 170 9.77 -9.53 -5.45
C GLY A 170 8.89 -8.82 -6.49
N LYS A 171 8.01 -7.93 -6.02
CA LYS A 171 7.00 -7.20 -6.82
C LYS A 171 7.55 -6.46 -8.03
N LYS A 172 6.80 -6.48 -9.14
CA LYS A 172 7.12 -5.75 -10.39
C LYS A 172 6.92 -4.24 -10.20
N THR A 173 7.96 -3.51 -9.76
CA THR A 173 7.92 -2.04 -9.58
C THR A 173 8.49 -1.28 -10.79
N ALA A 174 8.20 0.02 -10.89
CA ALA A 174 8.79 0.89 -11.92
C ALA A 174 10.33 0.94 -11.82
N ILE A 175 10.87 0.91 -10.59
CA ILE A 175 12.31 0.78 -10.33
C ILE A 175 12.85 -0.53 -10.91
N LYS A 176 12.06 -1.61 -10.86
CA LYS A 176 12.43 -2.91 -11.45
C LYS A 176 12.57 -2.86 -12.98
N LYS A 177 11.71 -2.11 -13.67
CA LYS A 177 11.87 -1.87 -15.12
C LYS A 177 13.18 -1.15 -15.44
N ILE A 178 13.58 -0.21 -14.60
CA ILE A 178 14.83 0.53 -14.75
C ILE A 178 16.03 -0.39 -14.49
N VAL A 179 16.02 -1.17 -13.40
CA VAL A 179 17.11 -2.10 -13.08
C VAL A 179 17.28 -3.17 -14.15
N LEU A 180 16.19 -3.74 -14.67
CA LEU A 180 16.24 -4.70 -15.79
C LEU A 180 16.74 -4.05 -17.08
N GLY A 181 16.31 -2.82 -17.37
CA GLY A 181 16.82 -2.03 -18.50
C GLY A 181 18.32 -1.78 -18.40
N LEU A 182 18.82 -1.44 -17.20
CA LEU A 182 20.25 -1.25 -16.92
C LEU A 182 21.06 -2.55 -17.07
N GLN A 183 20.53 -3.69 -16.63
CA GLN A 183 21.19 -4.99 -16.80
C GLN A 183 21.25 -5.43 -18.27
N ASN A 184 20.23 -5.10 -19.06
CA ASN A 184 20.23 -5.36 -20.50
C ASN A 184 21.24 -4.48 -21.25
N LEU A 185 21.46 -3.24 -20.81
CA LEU A 185 22.46 -2.32 -21.35
C LEU A 185 23.90 -2.82 -21.14
N THR A 186 24.19 -3.49 -20.02
CA THR A 186 25.53 -4.03 -19.73
C THR A 186 25.90 -5.29 -20.52
N ASN A 187 24.94 -5.96 -21.17
CA ASN A 187 25.15 -7.27 -21.79
C ASN A 187 25.22 -7.23 -23.34
N ASN A 188 24.91 -6.11 -24.00
CA ASN A 188 24.90 -6.00 -25.47
C ASN A 188 25.40 -4.62 -25.95
N GLU A 189 26.68 -4.54 -26.36
CA GLU A 189 27.34 -3.28 -26.74
C GLU A 189 26.76 -2.64 -28.02
N ASP A 190 26.11 -3.41 -28.90
CA ASP A 190 25.63 -2.92 -30.21
C ASP A 190 24.23 -2.27 -30.19
N LYS A 191 23.48 -2.34 -29.07
CA LYS A 191 22.11 -1.78 -28.94
C LYS A 191 21.97 -0.64 -27.94
N ILE A 192 23.10 -0.17 -27.41
CA ILE A 192 23.19 0.89 -26.39
C ILE A 192 22.34 2.15 -26.73
N PRO A 193 22.30 2.67 -27.98
CA PRO A 193 21.60 3.92 -28.27
C PRO A 193 20.07 3.85 -28.07
N ALA A 194 19.40 2.81 -28.60
CA ALA A 194 17.95 2.70 -28.55
C ALA A 194 17.43 2.37 -27.14
N SER A 195 18.19 1.61 -26.36
CA SER A 195 17.85 1.28 -24.99
C SER A 195 18.07 2.45 -24.02
N LEU A 196 19.03 3.35 -24.30
CA LEU A 196 19.19 4.61 -23.57
C LEU A 196 18.01 5.57 -23.79
N GLU A 197 17.48 5.66 -25.01
CA GLU A 197 16.28 6.47 -25.30
C GLU A 197 15.04 5.97 -24.56
N GLN A 198 14.85 4.65 -24.48
CA GLN A 198 13.77 4.06 -23.69
C GLN A 198 13.92 4.39 -22.20
N LEU A 199 15.15 4.35 -21.66
CA LEU A 199 15.42 4.67 -20.26
C LEU A 199 15.20 6.16 -19.97
N LEU A 200 15.64 7.06 -20.86
CA LEU A 200 15.35 8.49 -20.80
C LEU A 200 13.84 8.75 -20.77
N THR A 201 13.08 8.10 -21.66
CA THR A 201 11.61 8.25 -21.72
C THR A 201 10.93 7.82 -20.41
N VAL A 202 11.41 6.73 -19.80
CA VAL A 202 10.88 6.24 -18.53
C VAL A 202 11.23 7.20 -17.38
N LEU A 203 12.46 7.71 -17.34
CA LEU A 203 12.90 8.69 -16.34
C LEU A 203 12.13 10.01 -16.46
N GLU A 204 11.87 10.48 -17.68
CA GLU A 204 11.08 11.68 -17.93
C GLU A 204 9.64 11.53 -17.44
N LYS A 205 8.98 10.39 -17.75
CA LYS A 205 7.62 10.10 -17.26
C LYS A 205 7.57 10.03 -15.74
N LEU A 206 8.58 9.44 -15.10
CA LEU A 206 8.67 9.37 -13.64
C LEU A 206 8.85 10.76 -13.02
N ASN A 207 9.75 11.58 -13.59
CA ASN A 207 10.01 12.92 -13.09
C ASN A 207 8.77 13.82 -13.23
N GLN A 208 8.05 13.72 -14.35
CA GLN A 208 6.77 14.39 -14.55
C GLN A 208 5.74 13.95 -13.50
N GLY A 209 5.61 12.64 -13.24
CA GLY A 209 4.71 12.11 -12.20
C GLY A 209 5.04 12.64 -10.81
N ASN A 210 6.32 12.66 -10.44
CA ASN A 210 6.79 13.18 -9.15
C ASN A 210 6.51 14.69 -9.01
N SER A 211 6.70 15.46 -10.09
CA SER A 211 6.40 16.89 -10.09
C SER A 211 4.90 17.18 -9.91
N GLN A 212 4.03 16.33 -10.45
CA GLN A 212 2.59 16.45 -10.31
C GLN A 212 2.14 16.08 -8.89
N LEU A 213 2.65 14.98 -8.34
CA LEU A 213 2.39 14.58 -6.96
C LEU A 213 2.80 15.66 -5.96
N ALA A 214 3.94 16.32 -6.16
CA ALA A 214 4.38 17.42 -5.30
C ALA A 214 3.41 18.62 -5.34
N LYS A 215 2.84 18.93 -6.52
CA LYS A 215 1.81 19.98 -6.65
C LYS A 215 0.51 19.57 -5.95
N ASP A 216 0.10 18.32 -6.09
CA ASP A 216 -1.12 17.80 -5.47
C ASP A 216 -1.01 17.77 -3.95
N ILE A 217 0.14 17.36 -3.39
CA ILE A 217 0.43 17.43 -1.96
C ILE A 217 0.33 18.87 -1.46
N LYS A 218 0.96 19.83 -2.16
CA LYS A 218 0.92 21.24 -1.78
C LYS A 218 -0.50 21.82 -1.87
N PHE A 219 -1.29 21.39 -2.85
CA PHE A 219 -2.69 21.79 -2.99
C PHE A 219 -3.54 21.22 -1.84
N LEU A 220 -3.36 19.95 -1.50
CA LEU A 220 -4.06 19.30 -0.40
C LEU A 220 -3.70 19.93 0.95
N ASP A 221 -2.43 20.23 1.20
CA ASP A 221 -1.97 20.91 2.42
C ASP A 221 -2.63 22.30 2.57
N ASN A 222 -2.66 23.09 1.48
CA ASN A 222 -3.35 24.38 1.48
C ASN A 222 -4.86 24.26 1.69
N ARG A 223 -5.47 23.19 1.17
CA ARG A 223 -6.90 22.94 1.34
C ARG A 223 -7.22 22.47 2.76
N LEU A 224 -6.35 21.65 3.35
CA LEU A 224 -6.44 21.19 4.72
C LEU A 224 -6.34 22.39 5.69
N LYS A 225 -5.35 23.27 5.52
CA LYS A 225 -5.23 24.54 6.28
C LYS A 225 -6.44 25.48 6.17
N LYS A 226 -7.18 25.43 5.05
CA LYS A 226 -8.41 26.23 4.85
C LYS A 226 -9.65 25.58 5.46
N LEU A 227 -9.62 24.27 5.67
CA LEU A 227 -10.74 23.49 6.20
C LEU A 227 -10.59 23.21 7.69
N GLU A 228 -9.37 23.25 8.23
CA GLU A 228 -9.12 23.14 9.65
C GLU A 228 -9.72 24.34 10.40
N PRO A 229 -10.46 24.09 11.49
CA PRO A 229 -10.92 25.16 12.36
C PRO A 229 -9.74 25.99 12.88
N ALA A 230 -9.95 27.30 13.04
CA ALA A 230 -8.89 28.24 13.43
C ALA A 230 -8.16 27.85 14.73
N TYR A 231 -8.81 27.10 15.63
CA TYR A 231 -8.23 26.68 16.91
C TYR A 231 -7.27 25.48 16.82
N VAL A 232 -7.13 24.79 15.68
CA VAL A 232 -6.34 23.55 15.55
C VAL A 232 -4.85 23.79 15.86
N GLU A 233 -4.29 24.92 15.45
CA GLU A 233 -2.89 25.27 15.75
C GLU A 233 -2.65 25.35 17.27
N TYR A 234 -3.59 25.96 18.00
CA TYR A 234 -3.55 26.05 19.45
C TYR A 234 -3.80 24.71 20.13
N LEU A 235 -4.64 23.85 19.55
CA LEU A 235 -4.89 22.50 20.03
C LEU A 235 -3.63 21.63 19.91
N ASN A 236 -2.90 21.74 18.79
CA ASN A 236 -1.62 21.06 18.61
C ASN A 236 -0.58 21.58 19.62
N LEU A 237 -0.46 22.90 19.77
CA LEU A 237 0.45 23.50 20.74
C LEU A 237 0.11 23.10 22.19
N TYR A 238 -1.18 22.97 22.51
CA TYR A 238 -1.66 22.52 23.82
C TYR A 238 -1.12 21.13 24.20
N TYR A 239 -1.08 20.19 23.25
CA TYR A 239 -0.57 18.84 23.48
C TYR A 239 0.94 18.72 23.35
N GLU A 240 1.54 19.40 22.37
CA GLU A 240 2.98 19.30 22.11
C GLU A 240 3.81 20.01 23.18
N ASN A 241 3.35 21.18 23.64
CA ASN A 241 4.06 21.96 24.64
C ASN A 241 3.09 22.77 25.52
N PRO A 242 2.49 22.14 26.55
CA PRO A 242 1.45 22.75 27.36
C PRO A 242 1.94 24.01 28.13
N VAL A 243 3.22 24.05 28.51
CA VAL A 243 3.82 25.22 29.17
C VAL A 243 3.90 26.40 28.20
N LYS A 244 4.45 26.17 27.00
CA LYS A 244 4.52 27.19 25.95
C LYS A 244 3.13 27.62 25.47
N PHE A 245 2.16 26.70 25.45
CA PHE A 245 0.76 27.03 25.20
C PHE A 245 0.24 28.02 26.23
N ALA A 246 0.47 27.80 27.53
CA ALA A 246 0.01 28.70 28.58
C ALA A 246 0.66 30.10 28.46
N GLU A 247 1.93 30.16 28.04
CA GLU A 247 2.72 31.40 27.95
C GLU A 247 2.56 32.17 26.62
N SER A 248 2.00 31.56 25.57
CA SER A 248 1.84 32.21 24.25
C SER A 248 0.77 33.33 24.25
N GLU A 249 0.82 34.22 23.25
CA GLU A 249 -0.13 35.35 23.10
C GLU A 249 -1.60 34.91 23.32
N GLY A 250 -2.34 35.74 24.07
CA GLY A 250 -3.68 35.41 24.58
C GLY A 250 -3.70 34.66 25.92
N GLY A 251 -2.61 33.97 26.30
CA GLY A 251 -2.53 33.07 27.46
C GLY A 251 -2.54 33.70 28.86
N PHE A 252 -2.40 35.02 28.98
CA PHE A 252 -2.41 35.71 30.28
C PHE A 252 -3.81 35.91 30.86
N THR A 253 -4.85 35.85 30.03
CA THR A 253 -6.22 36.04 30.49
C THR A 253 -6.77 34.70 30.96
N LYS A 254 -6.52 34.41 32.24
CA LYS A 254 -7.19 33.33 32.94
C LYS A 254 -8.63 33.72 33.25
N LEU A 255 -9.55 32.81 33.00
CA LEU A 255 -10.98 32.99 33.20
C LEU A 255 -11.50 31.98 34.22
N LYS A 256 -12.54 32.37 34.95
CA LYS A 256 -13.35 31.47 35.78
C LYS A 256 -14.82 31.76 35.59
N LEU A 257 -15.68 30.85 36.01
CA LEU A 257 -17.12 31.10 36.06
C LEU A 257 -17.44 32.24 37.04
N THR A 258 -18.33 33.15 36.65
CA THR A 258 -18.80 34.22 37.53
C THR A 258 -19.55 33.64 38.74
N LYS A 259 -19.55 34.37 39.86
CA LYS A 259 -20.32 33.97 41.06
C LYS A 259 -21.80 33.76 40.75
N ASP A 260 -22.37 34.58 39.87
CA ASP A 260 -23.77 34.46 39.45
C ASP A 260 -23.99 33.17 38.65
N THR A 261 -23.08 32.79 37.75
CA THR A 261 -23.18 31.51 37.04
C THR A 261 -23.09 30.32 38.00
N VAL A 262 -22.21 30.37 39.00
CA VAL A 262 -22.11 29.32 40.03
C VAL A 262 -23.35 29.27 40.91
N LYS A 263 -23.89 30.42 41.33
CA LYS A 263 -25.13 30.49 42.12
C LYS A 263 -26.32 29.95 41.33
N ASN A 264 -26.45 30.35 40.07
CA ASN A 264 -27.49 29.87 39.17
C ASN A 264 -27.40 28.36 38.93
N PHE A 265 -26.18 27.80 38.89
CA PHE A 265 -25.97 26.36 38.89
C PHE A 265 -26.53 25.70 40.14
N LEU A 266 -26.21 26.21 41.33
CA LEU A 266 -26.70 25.68 42.60
C LEU A 266 -28.23 25.76 42.73
N GLU A 267 -28.85 26.75 42.09
CA GLU A 267 -30.30 26.93 42.04
C GLU A 267 -30.99 26.21 40.86
N ASN A 268 -30.25 25.46 40.04
CA ASN A 268 -30.77 24.76 38.85
C ASN A 268 -31.47 25.70 37.83
N LYS A 269 -30.92 26.90 37.63
CA LYS A 269 -31.41 27.94 36.72
C LYS A 269 -30.32 28.35 35.72
N ILE A 270 -29.99 27.49 34.76
CA ILE A 270 -28.95 27.81 33.77
C ILE A 270 -29.57 28.57 32.59
N ASN A 271 -29.34 29.89 32.56
CA ASN A 271 -29.76 30.73 31.44
C ASN A 271 -28.54 31.19 30.63
N ASN A 272 -27.53 31.77 31.28
CA ASN A 272 -26.32 32.30 30.64
C ASN A 272 -25.06 31.86 31.40
N ILE A 273 -24.05 31.42 30.66
CA ILE A 273 -22.75 31.04 31.19
C ILE A 273 -21.80 32.20 30.98
N ASN A 274 -21.45 32.85 32.08
CA ASN A 274 -20.62 34.04 32.08
C ASN A 274 -19.29 33.70 32.75
N LEU A 275 -18.21 34.09 32.09
CA LEU A 275 -16.86 34.02 32.63
C LEU A 275 -16.32 35.42 32.90
N GLU A 276 -15.48 35.54 33.91
CA GLU A 276 -14.78 36.77 34.28
C GLU A 276 -13.28 36.53 34.35
N ALA A 277 -12.50 37.58 34.10
CA ALA A 277 -11.06 37.53 34.25
C ALA A 277 -10.66 37.30 35.71
N ASN A 278 -9.78 36.33 35.94
CA ASN A 278 -9.29 36.02 37.27
C ASN A 278 -7.90 35.39 37.20
N SER A 279 -6.94 35.92 37.96
CA SER A 279 -5.55 35.43 37.98
C SER A 279 -5.40 33.98 38.45
N GLN A 280 -6.40 33.43 39.14
CA GLN A 280 -6.48 32.05 39.60
C GLN A 280 -7.52 31.23 38.83
N GLY A 281 -8.02 31.72 37.70
CA GLY A 281 -9.03 31.03 36.91
C GLY A 281 -8.53 29.70 36.35
N GLU A 282 -9.46 28.76 36.17
CA GLU A 282 -9.15 27.40 35.71
C GLU A 282 -8.99 27.30 34.18
N TYR A 283 -9.39 28.34 33.45
CA TYR A 283 -9.47 28.33 32.00
C TYR A 283 -8.56 29.40 31.38
N ILE A 284 -8.01 29.12 30.20
CA ILE A 284 -7.18 30.06 29.44
C ILE A 284 -7.91 30.50 28.18
N LEU A 285 -7.98 31.81 27.97
CA LEU A 285 -8.50 32.39 26.74
C LEU A 285 -7.42 32.38 25.64
N LYS A 286 -7.77 32.04 24.41
CA LYS A 286 -6.93 32.19 23.22
C LYS A 286 -7.70 32.88 22.11
N LYS A 287 -7.04 33.77 21.38
CA LYS A 287 -7.66 34.54 20.30
C LYS A 287 -7.07 34.14 18.96
N VAL A 288 -7.92 33.72 18.02
CA VAL A 288 -7.51 33.33 16.66
C VAL A 288 -8.46 33.94 15.66
N ASN A 289 -7.96 34.66 14.65
CA ASN A 289 -8.78 35.25 13.58
C ASN A 289 -9.99 36.06 14.10
N ASN A 290 -9.81 36.84 15.17
CA ASN A 290 -10.85 37.59 15.90
C ASN A 290 -11.90 36.75 16.64
N GLU A 291 -11.72 35.45 16.73
CA GLU A 291 -12.55 34.56 17.56
C GLU A 291 -11.84 34.26 18.88
N GLU A 292 -12.62 34.14 19.96
CA GLU A 292 -12.12 33.84 21.29
C GLU A 292 -12.47 32.40 21.66
N PHE A 293 -11.45 31.60 21.98
CA PHE A 293 -11.58 30.20 22.36
C PHE A 293 -11.11 30.01 23.79
N LEU A 294 -11.82 29.17 24.52
CA LEU A 294 -11.54 28.80 25.89
C LEU A 294 -10.94 27.40 25.93
N PHE A 295 -9.80 27.30 26.61
CA PHE A 295 -9.11 26.04 26.88
C PHE A 295 -9.05 25.81 28.40
N LEU A 296 -8.86 24.57 28.80
CA LEU A 296 -8.50 24.23 30.18
C LEU A 296 -7.07 24.71 30.41
N ASP A 297 -6.73 25.23 31.60
CA ASP A 297 -5.34 25.57 31.90
C ASP A 297 -4.54 24.27 32.07
N PRO A 298 -3.55 23.98 31.20
CA PRO A 298 -2.81 22.72 31.25
C PRO A 298 -2.00 22.53 32.54
N GLN A 299 -1.76 23.62 33.31
CA GLN A 299 -1.01 23.60 34.56
C GLN A 299 -1.88 23.28 35.78
N ILE A 300 -3.20 23.15 35.60
CA ILE A 300 -4.17 22.94 36.68
C ILE A 300 -4.61 21.48 36.76
N ILE A 301 -4.85 21.02 38.00
CA ILE A 301 -5.55 19.76 38.28
C ILE A 301 -7.01 20.10 38.51
N PHE A 302 -7.88 19.49 37.71
CA PHE A 302 -9.31 19.63 37.82
C PHE A 302 -9.89 18.54 38.72
N ASP A 303 -10.62 18.92 39.76
CA ASP A 303 -11.40 18.00 40.56
C ASP A 303 -12.73 17.64 39.88
N LYS A 304 -13.35 16.55 40.34
CA LYS A 304 -14.64 16.05 39.83
C LYS A 304 -15.77 17.07 39.90
N MET A 305 -15.82 17.91 40.92
CA MET A 305 -16.89 18.91 41.09
C MET A 305 -16.74 20.00 40.03
N THR A 306 -15.52 20.49 39.80
CA THR A 306 -15.22 21.50 38.77
C THR A 306 -15.56 21.00 37.36
N LEU A 307 -15.21 19.75 37.05
CA LEU A 307 -15.55 19.15 35.75
C LEU A 307 -17.05 18.86 35.62
N LYS A 308 -17.71 18.41 36.69
CA LYS A 308 -19.17 18.25 36.70
C LYS A 308 -19.88 19.58 36.49
N LEU A 309 -19.39 20.65 37.10
CA LEU A 309 -19.90 22.00 36.90
C LEU A 309 -19.73 22.43 35.45
N ALA A 310 -18.55 22.25 34.86
CA ALA A 310 -18.29 22.56 33.46
C ALA A 310 -19.19 21.77 32.49
N ASN A 311 -19.39 20.47 32.75
CA ASN A 311 -20.26 19.61 31.94
C ASN A 311 -21.74 19.96 32.08
N TYR A 312 -22.21 20.16 33.30
CA TYR A 312 -23.61 20.47 33.58
C TYR A 312 -23.99 21.87 33.08
N THR A 313 -23.09 22.84 33.21
CA THR A 313 -23.28 24.16 32.61
C THR A 313 -23.13 24.15 31.10
N LYS A 314 -22.74 23.03 30.47
CA LYS A 314 -22.42 22.94 29.03
C LYS A 314 -21.27 23.86 28.62
N LEU A 315 -20.39 24.25 29.54
CA LEU A 315 -19.14 24.93 29.19
C LEU A 315 -18.22 23.97 28.42
N PHE A 316 -18.04 22.76 28.96
CA PHE A 316 -17.34 21.67 28.29
C PHE A 316 -18.12 20.37 28.45
N ILE A 317 -18.62 19.83 27.35
CA ILE A 317 -19.38 18.58 27.33
C ILE A 317 -18.39 17.41 27.38
N ALA A 318 -18.57 16.54 28.37
CA ALA A 318 -17.76 15.34 28.54
C ALA A 318 -18.49 14.10 28.02
N ASP A 319 -17.83 13.34 27.14
CA ASP A 319 -18.43 12.14 26.53
C ASP A 319 -18.27 10.87 27.39
N ASN A 320 -17.38 10.91 28.38
CA ASN A 320 -17.03 9.78 29.24
C ASN A 320 -17.29 10.09 30.72
N GLU A 321 -17.15 9.09 31.60
CA GLU A 321 -17.27 9.29 33.04
C GLU A 321 -16.22 10.28 33.56
N ILE A 322 -16.67 11.27 34.33
CA ILE A 322 -15.80 12.30 34.91
C ILE A 322 -14.97 11.69 36.06
N PRO A 323 -13.62 11.71 35.98
CA PRO A 323 -12.73 11.15 37.00
C PRO A 323 -12.79 11.95 38.31
N VAL A 324 -12.21 11.40 39.39
CA VAL A 324 -12.17 12.06 40.71
C VAL A 324 -11.29 13.32 40.67
N ALA A 325 -10.15 13.24 40.00
CA ALA A 325 -9.27 14.35 39.69
C ALA A 325 -8.44 14.00 38.45
N VAL A 326 -8.13 14.98 37.62
CA VAL A 326 -7.30 14.79 36.42
C VAL A 326 -6.53 16.06 36.11
N SER A 327 -5.27 15.93 35.69
CA SER A 327 -4.51 17.08 35.19
C SER A 327 -5.02 17.47 33.81
N ALA A 328 -5.18 18.77 33.56
CA ALA A 328 -5.77 19.26 32.32
C ALA A 328 -4.99 18.85 31.06
N ASN A 329 -3.68 18.67 31.16
CA ASN A 329 -2.86 18.16 30.06
C ASN A 329 -3.18 16.70 29.66
N ASN A 330 -3.86 15.95 30.53
CA ASN A 330 -4.35 14.59 30.27
C ASN A 330 -5.82 14.58 29.81
N ILE A 331 -6.48 15.74 29.75
CA ILE A 331 -7.83 15.85 29.20
C ILE A 331 -7.71 16.05 27.69
N LEU A 332 -8.32 15.16 26.92
CA LEU A 332 -8.44 15.29 25.48
C LEU A 332 -9.54 16.28 25.13
N ILE A 333 -9.15 17.53 24.88
CA ILE A 333 -9.97 18.56 24.24
C ILE A 333 -10.15 18.20 22.77
N LYS A 334 -11.38 17.78 22.40
CA LYS A 334 -11.76 17.57 21.00
C LYS A 334 -12.07 18.89 20.31
N LYS A 335 -12.66 19.82 21.07
CA LYS A 335 -13.06 21.14 20.61
C LYS A 335 -13.05 22.13 21.77
N PRO A 336 -12.37 23.28 21.66
CA PRO A 336 -12.43 24.31 22.69
C PRO A 336 -13.79 25.01 22.69
N ALA A 337 -14.20 25.54 23.83
CA ALA A 337 -15.40 26.37 23.90
C ALA A 337 -15.16 27.72 23.20
N LYS A 338 -16.19 28.29 22.59
CA LYS A 338 -16.11 29.58 21.89
C LYS A 338 -16.82 30.66 22.70
N LEU A 339 -16.16 31.79 22.90
CA LEU A 339 -16.61 32.89 23.73
C LEU A 339 -16.83 34.17 22.92
N ARG A 340 -17.63 35.08 23.48
CA ARG A 340 -17.76 36.48 23.06
C ARG A 340 -17.55 37.40 24.25
N LYS A 341 -16.60 38.32 24.15
CA LYS A 341 -16.51 39.41 25.12
C LYS A 341 -17.73 40.34 25.06
N ASN A 342 -18.31 40.65 26.21
CA ASN A 342 -19.38 41.63 26.40
C ASN A 342 -19.08 42.47 27.66
N GLY A 343 -18.47 43.64 27.47
CA GLY A 343 -17.91 44.42 28.58
C GLY A 343 -16.77 43.67 29.27
N ASP A 344 -16.87 43.49 30.58
CA ASP A 344 -15.86 42.81 31.41
C ASP A 344 -16.09 41.30 31.58
N ILE A 345 -17.16 40.77 30.97
CA ILE A 345 -17.50 39.34 31.01
C ILE A 345 -17.40 38.71 29.63
N TRP A 346 -17.18 37.40 29.61
CA TRP A 346 -17.23 36.57 28.41
C TRP A 346 -18.47 35.68 28.45
N LEU A 347 -19.22 35.69 27.35
CA LEU A 347 -20.41 34.88 27.16
C LEU A 347 -20.06 33.63 26.34
N LEU A 348 -20.57 32.47 26.76
CA LEU A 348 -20.45 31.26 25.94
C LEU A 348 -21.28 31.40 24.66
N ILE A 349 -20.64 31.24 23.51
CA ILE A 349 -21.29 31.11 22.20
C ILE A 349 -21.50 29.63 21.87
N GLU A 350 -20.47 28.81 22.10
CA GLU A 350 -20.45 27.40 21.71
C GLU A 350 -19.71 26.59 22.78
N SER A 351 -20.31 25.46 23.17
CA SER A 351 -19.73 24.52 24.11
C SER A 351 -18.45 23.88 23.55
N GLY A 352 -17.49 23.64 24.43
CA GLY A 352 -16.36 22.77 24.14
C GLY A 352 -16.72 21.30 24.31
N GLU A 353 -15.89 20.41 23.78
CA GLU A 353 -16.04 18.95 23.87
C GLU A 353 -14.74 18.35 24.39
N ILE A 354 -14.85 17.54 25.44
CA ILE A 354 -13.71 16.93 26.13
C ILE A 354 -13.93 15.44 26.38
N SER A 355 -12.83 14.72 26.56
CA SER A 355 -12.81 13.31 26.95
C SER A 355 -11.66 13.06 27.92
N PHE A 356 -11.84 12.04 28.75
CA PHE A 356 -10.90 11.59 29.77
C PHE A 356 -10.33 10.23 29.43
#